data_AF-A0A0R2PHJ8-F1
#
_entry.id   AF-A0A0R2PHJ8-F1
#
_cell.length_a   1.000
_cell.length_b   1.000
_cell.length_c   1.000
_cell.angle_alpha   90.00
_cell.angle_beta   90.00
_cell.angle_gamma   90.00
#
_symmetry.space_group_name_H-M   'P 1'
#
loop_
_entity.id
_entity.type
_entity.pdbx_description
1 polymer ?
#
loop_
_entity_poly.entity_id
_entity_poly.type
_entity_poly.pdbx_seq_one_letter_code
_entity_poly.pdbx_strand_id
1 'polypeptide(L)'
;LPMQAKFLETGFAIADTSFHRVQIWSDLSSVQAGAEPQRILGGAIGERPQTLGNRFYFPSSVEEVNGTIFVGEFKFSNRILVFAR
;
A
#
# COMPACT_ATOMS: atom_id res chain seq x y z
N LEU A 1 5.92 -5.11 10.29
CA LEU A 1 5.65 -3.75 10.81
C LEU A 1 5.49 -2.80 9.63
N PRO A 2 4.53 -1.88 9.69
CA PRO A 2 4.32 -0.89 8.64
C PRO A 2 5.47 0.14 8.61
N MET A 3 5.82 0.64 7.44
CA MET A 3 6.84 1.71 7.30
C MET A 3 6.25 3.10 7.10
N GLN A 4 5.01 3.19 6.60
CA GLN A 4 4.37 4.46 6.38
C GLN A 4 2.87 4.34 6.60
N ALA A 5 2.31 5.40 7.18
CA ALA A 5 0.89 5.72 7.11
C ALA A 5 0.77 7.12 6.50
N LYS A 6 -0.18 7.33 5.58
CA LYS A 6 -0.25 8.58 4.82
C LYS A 6 -1.69 8.92 4.38
N PHE A 7 -2.02 10.20 4.46
CA PHE A 7 -3.19 10.76 3.80
C PHE A 7 -2.92 10.92 2.30
N LEU A 8 -3.83 10.39 1.50
CA LEU A 8 -3.88 10.48 0.05
C LEU A 8 -5.15 11.28 -0.33
N GLU A 9 -5.26 11.70 -1.59
CA GLU A 9 -6.50 12.31 -2.09
C GLU A 9 -7.65 11.30 -2.07
N THR A 10 -7.34 10.02 -2.32
CA THR A 10 -8.31 8.92 -2.31
C THR A 10 -8.60 8.33 -0.93
N GLY A 11 -7.95 8.82 0.14
CA GLY A 11 -8.23 8.39 1.52
C GLY A 11 -7.00 8.25 2.40
N PHE A 12 -6.93 7.18 3.21
CA PHE A 12 -5.82 6.93 4.12
C PHE A 12 -5.15 5.60 3.81
N ALA A 13 -3.84 5.59 3.64
CA ALA A 13 -3.08 4.41 3.25
C ALA A 13 -2.05 3.99 4.31
N ILE A 14 -1.85 2.68 4.45
CA ILE A 14 -0.77 2.09 5.23
C ILE A 14 0.05 1.17 4.33
N ALA A 15 1.36 1.43 4.25
CA ALA A 15 2.32 0.49 3.70
C ALA A 15 2.60 -0.61 4.73
N ASP A 16 1.92 -1.74 4.60
CA ASP A 16 2.01 -2.88 5.51
C ASP A 16 3.21 -3.78 5.11
N THR A 17 4.40 -3.22 5.29
CA THR A 17 5.63 -3.64 4.62
C THR A 17 5.95 -5.13 4.77
N SER A 18 5.90 -5.65 5.99
CA SER A 18 6.23 -7.07 6.26
C SER A 18 5.20 -8.05 5.75
N PHE A 19 4.01 -7.58 5.36
CA PHE A 19 2.94 -8.38 4.79
C PHE A 19 2.75 -8.12 3.28
N HIS A 20 3.69 -7.42 2.64
CA HIS A 20 3.76 -7.30 1.18
C HIS A 20 2.50 -6.70 0.53
N ARG A 21 1.85 -5.75 1.23
CA ARG A 21 0.61 -5.11 0.78
C ARG A 21 0.56 -3.64 1.18
N VAL A 22 -0.28 -2.88 0.47
CA VAL A 22 -0.71 -1.54 0.87
C VAL A 22 -2.21 -1.60 1.11
N GLN A 23 -2.65 -1.13 2.27
CA GLN A 23 -4.06 -1.08 2.65
C GLN A 23 -4.54 0.36 2.54
N ILE A 24 -5.73 0.56 1.98
CA ILE A 24 -6.31 1.89 1.75
C ILE A 24 -7.74 1.90 2.28
N TRP A 25 -8.06 2.89 3.09
CA TRP A 25 -9.38 3.19 3.63
C TRP A 25 -9.92 4.50 3.04
N SER A 26 -11.23 4.76 3.19
CA SER A 26 -11.85 6.00 2.74
C SER A 26 -11.28 7.22 3.47
N ASP A 27 -11.01 7.07 4.76
CA ASP A 27 -10.57 8.13 5.66
C ASP A 27 -10.02 7.55 6.97
N LEU A 28 -9.37 8.38 7.78
CA LEU A 28 -8.81 7.96 9.06
C LEU A 28 -9.89 7.52 10.08
N SER A 29 -11.08 8.12 10.06
CA SER A 29 -12.14 7.74 11.00
C SER A 29 -12.61 6.30 10.81
N SER A 30 -12.69 5.82 9.58
CA SER A 30 -13.02 4.43 9.26
C SER A 30 -11.97 3.46 9.81
N VAL A 31 -10.68 3.81 9.72
CA VAL A 31 -9.57 3.03 10.32
C VAL A 31 -9.74 2.95 11.84
N GLN A 32 -10.00 4.09 12.48
CA GLN A 32 -10.18 4.17 13.94
C GLN A 32 -11.40 3.40 14.43
N ALA A 33 -12.44 3.31 13.62
CA ALA A 33 -13.63 2.49 13.88
C ALA A 33 -13.40 0.98 13.66
N GLY A 34 -12.20 0.58 13.19
CA GLY A 34 -11.87 -0.82 12.92
C GLY A 34 -12.50 -1.36 11.63
N ALA A 35 -12.84 -0.50 10.67
CA ALA A 35 -13.31 -0.95 9.37
C ALA A 35 -12.20 -1.66 8.59
N GLU A 36 -12.59 -2.61 7.74
CA GLU A 36 -11.68 -3.23 6.78
C GLU A 36 -11.24 -2.24 5.69
N PRO A 37 -10.05 -2.39 5.09
CA PRO A 37 -9.61 -1.55 3.99
C PRO A 37 -10.56 -1.67 2.79
N GLN A 38 -10.94 -0.54 2.20
CA GLN A 38 -11.73 -0.53 0.97
C GLN A 38 -10.94 -1.04 -0.25
N ARG A 39 -9.60 -0.95 -0.20
CA ARG A 39 -8.72 -1.45 -1.25
C ARG A 39 -7.44 -2.01 -0.65
N ILE A 40 -6.99 -3.14 -1.18
CA ILE A 40 -5.68 -3.72 -0.90
C ILE A 40 -4.91 -3.78 -2.23
N LEU A 41 -3.74 -3.16 -2.26
CA LEU A 41 -2.79 -3.30 -3.36
C LEU A 41 -1.74 -4.37 -2.99
N GLY A 42 -1.26 -5.08 -3.99
CA GLY A 42 -0.31 -6.18 -3.80
C GLY A 42 -1.02 -7.52 -3.67
N GLY A 43 -0.75 -8.24 -2.57
CA GLY A 43 -1.28 -9.56 -2.28
C GLY A 43 -2.11 -9.65 -0.99
N ALA A 44 -2.67 -10.82 -0.75
CA ALA A 44 -3.33 -11.13 0.52
C ALA A 44 -2.31 -11.24 1.67
N ILE A 45 -2.81 -11.15 2.90
CA ILE A 45 -1.97 -11.37 4.09
C ILE A 45 -1.36 -12.79 4.05
N GLY A 46 -0.06 -12.88 4.33
CA GLY A 46 0.67 -14.15 4.34
C GLY A 46 1.24 -14.59 2.99
N GLU A 47 0.96 -13.87 1.90
CA GLU A 47 1.68 -14.08 0.65
C GLU A 47 3.18 -13.79 0.81
N ARG A 48 4.02 -14.58 0.13
CA ARG A 48 5.46 -14.33 0.06
C ARG A 48 5.74 -13.07 -0.77
N PRO A 49 6.89 -12.38 -0.52
CA PRO A 49 7.32 -11.28 -1.38
C PRO A 49 7.43 -11.74 -2.83
N GLN A 50 6.95 -10.92 -3.75
CA GLN A 50 6.93 -11.21 -5.18
C GLN A 50 7.29 -9.96 -5.98
N THR A 51 7.98 -10.15 -7.09
CA THR A 51 8.42 -9.06 -7.98
C THR A 51 7.57 -8.94 -9.26
N LEU A 52 6.27 -9.26 -9.16
CA LEU A 52 5.30 -9.06 -10.24
C LEU A 52 4.81 -7.61 -10.30
N GLY A 53 4.18 -7.21 -11.41
CA GLY A 53 3.69 -5.83 -11.62
C GLY A 53 2.55 -5.40 -10.68
N ASN A 54 1.92 -6.35 -9.98
CA ASN A 54 0.83 -6.12 -9.03
C ASN A 54 1.11 -6.78 -7.67
N ARG A 55 2.37 -7.10 -7.37
CA ARG A 55 2.79 -7.69 -6.10
C ARG A 55 4.01 -6.97 -5.55
N PHE A 56 4.13 -6.97 -4.23
CA PHE A 56 5.20 -6.26 -3.56
C PHE A 56 6.29 -7.15 -2.96
N TYR A 57 7.49 -6.58 -2.92
CA TYR A 57 8.59 -6.96 -2.06
C TYR A 57 8.92 -5.78 -1.16
N PHE A 58 8.39 -5.80 0.06
CA PHE A 58 8.60 -4.77 1.09
C PHE A 58 8.25 -3.35 0.60
N PRO A 59 6.95 -3.07 0.37
CA PRO A 59 6.49 -1.72 0.04
C PRO A 59 6.71 -0.79 1.24
N SER A 60 7.07 0.46 0.99
CA SER A 60 7.58 1.36 2.02
C SER A 60 7.02 2.77 1.94
N SER A 61 7.03 3.36 0.74
CA SER A 61 6.46 4.67 0.46
C SER A 61 5.26 4.52 -0.45
N VAL A 62 4.26 5.33 -0.21
CA VAL A 62 3.03 5.45 -0.98
C VAL A 62 2.86 6.91 -1.32
N GLU A 63 2.58 7.21 -2.58
CA GLU A 63 2.24 8.54 -3.06
C GLU A 63 1.04 8.49 -3.99
N GLU A 64 0.23 9.54 -4.00
CA GLU A 64 -0.83 9.70 -4.98
C GLU A 64 -0.61 11.01 -5.75
N VAL A 65 -0.65 10.93 -7.07
CA VAL A 65 -0.57 12.08 -7.97
C VAL A 65 -1.62 11.90 -9.05
N ASN A 66 -2.57 12.85 -9.15
CA ASN A 66 -3.63 12.84 -10.15
C ASN A 66 -4.40 11.50 -10.21
N GLY A 67 -4.77 10.95 -9.04
CA GLY A 67 -5.48 9.67 -8.94
C GLY A 67 -4.65 8.42 -9.26
N THR A 68 -3.34 8.56 -9.46
CA THR A 68 -2.41 7.44 -9.68
C THR A 68 -1.60 7.20 -8.40
N ILE A 69 -1.59 5.96 -7.94
CA ILE A 69 -0.84 5.56 -6.74
C ILE A 69 0.51 4.99 -7.14
N PHE A 70 1.57 5.54 -6.57
CA PHE A 70 2.95 5.06 -6.67
C PHE A 70 3.33 4.39 -5.36
N VAL A 71 3.92 3.20 -5.44
CA VAL A 71 4.42 2.49 -4.27
C VAL A 71 5.88 2.14 -4.46
N GLY A 72 6.74 2.70 -3.61
CA GLY A 72 8.17 2.43 -3.58
C GLY A 72 8.50 1.25 -2.66
N GLU A 73 9.38 0.38 -3.12
CA GLU A 73 9.92 -0.73 -2.34
C GLU A 73 11.28 -0.35 -1.73
N PHE A 74 11.54 -0.74 -0.48
CA PHE A 74 12.71 -0.24 0.28
C PHE A 74 13.78 -1.29 0.59
N LYS A 75 13.51 -2.59 0.48
CA LYS A 75 14.52 -3.60 0.82
C LYS A 75 14.33 -4.86 -0.01
N PHE A 76 15.45 -5.34 -0.58
CA PHE A 76 15.51 -6.43 -1.55
C PHE A 76 14.86 -6.14 -2.91
N SER A 77 14.40 -4.92 -3.12
CA SER A 77 13.85 -4.44 -4.38
C SER A 77 14.06 -2.93 -4.51
N ASN A 78 14.19 -2.46 -5.75
CA ASN A 78 14.38 -1.05 -6.12
C ASN A 78 13.26 -0.58 -7.08
N ARG A 79 12.07 -1.18 -6.98
CA ARG A 79 10.96 -0.91 -7.90
C ARG A 79 10.03 0.17 -7.35
N ILE A 80 9.44 0.90 -8.30
CA ILE A 80 8.24 1.70 -8.08
C ILE A 80 7.14 1.02 -8.88
N LEU A 81 6.06 0.63 -8.19
CA LEU A 81 4.88 0.10 -8.84
C LEU A 81 3.84 1.22 -8.96
N VAL A 82 3.08 1.18 -10.05
CA VAL A 82 2.12 2.23 -10.41
C VAL A 82 0.75 1.59 -10.55
N PHE A 83 -0.23 2.15 -9.86
CA PHE A 83 -1.62 1.71 -9.88
C PHE A 83 -2.50 2.90 -10.28
N ALA A 84 -2.91 2.92 -11.55
CA ALA A 84 -3.92 3.84 -12.02
C ALA A 84 -5.31 3.46 -11.48
N ARG A 85 -6.24 4.41 -11.59
CA ARG A 85 -7.67 4.17 -11.34
C ARG A 85 -8.25 3.16 -12.32
#